data_AF-A0A4Q0QP77-F1
#
_entry.id   AF-A0A4Q0QP77-F1
#
_cell.length_a   1.000
_cell.length_b   1.000
_cell.length_c   1.000
_cell.angle_alpha   90.00
_cell.angle_beta   90.00
_cell.angle_gamma   90.00
#
_symmetry.space_group_name_H-M   'P 1'
#
loop_
_entity.id
_entity.type
_entity.pdbx_description
1 polymer ?
#
loop_
_entity_poly.entity_id
_entity_poly.type
_entity_poly.pdbx_seq_one_letter_code
_entity_poly.pdbx_strand_id
1 'polypeptide(L)'
;MRNEQEVLNAAKPFTGIPDAPFPTPLPHDRAIDRAQDLRPLEAPPALEPSVPHEVSPEIKKAMLAAAYAQLMIDRLAALQNEEVTKYTGISRVELGLRVWNAPMAEVAKRLGIKKHVLMRICKLFEVPTPPKGYFNTSFANRPIRWTRVVVGG
;
A
#
# COMPACT_ATOMS: atom_id res chain seq x y z
N MET A 1 -28.56 -38.42 -35.03
CA MET A 1 -27.97 -37.85 -36.25
C MET A 1 -28.22 -36.34 -36.24
N ARG A 2 -27.12 -35.57 -36.08
CA ARG A 2 -26.97 -34.10 -36.25
C ARG A 2 -27.61 -33.22 -35.17
N ASN A 3 -26.95 -32.20 -34.62
CA ASN A 3 -25.53 -31.82 -34.60
C ASN A 3 -25.38 -30.73 -33.52
N GLU A 4 -24.36 -30.86 -32.67
CA GLU A 4 -23.88 -29.81 -31.78
C GLU A 4 -23.12 -28.77 -32.61
N GLN A 5 -23.74 -27.67 -33.05
CA GLN A 5 -23.04 -26.46 -33.56
C GLN A 5 -24.01 -25.37 -34.03
N GLU A 6 -24.71 -24.68 -33.12
CA GLU A 6 -25.29 -23.36 -33.46
C GLU A 6 -25.60 -22.46 -32.26
N VAL A 7 -24.81 -22.53 -31.18
CA VAL A 7 -24.91 -21.55 -30.07
C VAL A 7 -23.58 -20.89 -29.71
N LEU A 8 -22.51 -21.24 -30.42
CA LEU A 8 -21.28 -20.47 -30.48
C LEU A 8 -21.31 -19.68 -31.78
N ASN A 9 -21.74 -18.40 -31.74
CA ASN A 9 -21.33 -17.29 -32.62
C ASN A 9 -22.44 -16.24 -32.75
N ALA A 10 -22.46 -15.26 -31.83
CA ALA A 10 -22.94 -13.91 -32.14
C ALA A 10 -22.53 -12.93 -31.03
N ALA A 11 -21.22 -12.72 -30.87
CA ALA A 11 -20.74 -11.48 -30.29
C ALA A 11 -21.12 -10.34 -31.24
N LYS A 12 -21.98 -9.42 -30.79
CA LYS A 12 -22.12 -8.09 -31.40
C LYS A 12 -21.78 -7.04 -30.34
N PRO A 13 -20.78 -6.17 -30.59
CA PRO A 13 -20.37 -5.13 -29.65
C PRO A 13 -21.43 -4.02 -29.57
N PHE A 14 -21.58 -3.48 -28.37
CA PHE A 14 -22.44 -2.34 -28.04
C PHE A 14 -21.92 -1.08 -28.75
N THR A 15 -22.46 -0.77 -29.92
CA THR A 15 -22.27 0.52 -30.60
C THR A 15 -23.32 1.50 -30.10
N GLY A 16 -22.90 2.55 -29.41
CA GLY A 16 -23.80 3.65 -29.01
C GLY A 16 -23.24 4.56 -27.93
N ILE A 17 -22.33 5.47 -28.29
CA ILE A 17 -22.06 6.70 -27.52
C ILE A 17 -22.80 7.83 -28.26
N PRO A 18 -23.68 8.62 -27.62
CA PRO A 18 -24.32 9.75 -28.28
C PRO A 18 -23.32 10.90 -28.50
N ASP A 19 -23.27 11.36 -29.76
CA ASP A 19 -22.50 12.51 -30.24
C ASP A 19 -22.87 13.81 -29.53
N ALA A 20 -21.91 14.40 -28.79
CA ALA A 20 -21.94 15.81 -28.44
C ALA A 20 -21.00 16.57 -29.40
N PRO A 21 -21.42 17.71 -29.99
CA PRO A 21 -20.59 18.45 -30.93
C PRO A 21 -19.39 19.10 -30.23
N PHE A 22 -18.19 18.80 -30.73
CA PHE A 22 -16.93 19.43 -30.31
C PHE A 22 -16.95 20.95 -30.52
N PRO A 23 -16.34 21.75 -29.62
CA PRO A 23 -16.16 23.18 -29.86
C PRO A 23 -15.16 23.43 -30.99
N THR A 24 -15.51 24.34 -31.89
CA THR A 24 -14.76 24.76 -33.09
C THR A 24 -13.34 25.25 -32.82
N PRO A 25 -12.39 25.10 -33.77
CA PRO A 25 -11.03 25.61 -33.65
C PRO A 25 -11.00 27.14 -33.84
N LEU A 26 -10.20 27.82 -33.02
CA LEU A 26 -9.88 29.25 -33.18
C LEU A 26 -9.03 29.49 -34.45
N PRO A 27 -9.11 30.67 -35.09
CA PRO A 27 -8.43 30.93 -36.35
C PRO A 27 -6.93 31.15 -36.13
N HIS A 28 -6.13 30.41 -36.89
CA HIS A 28 -4.73 30.75 -37.18
C HIS A 28 -4.70 31.91 -38.18
N ASP A 29 -4.06 33.01 -37.79
CA ASP A 29 -2.96 33.64 -38.54
C ASP A 29 -2.80 35.11 -38.16
N ARG A 30 -1.68 35.43 -37.49
CA ARG A 30 -0.85 36.60 -37.82
C ARG A 30 0.60 36.31 -37.43
N ALA A 31 1.39 35.99 -38.45
CA ALA A 31 2.83 36.11 -38.41
C ALA A 31 3.22 37.58 -38.19
N ILE A 32 3.94 37.90 -37.11
CA ILE A 32 4.91 39.01 -37.04
C ILE A 32 6.06 38.57 -36.12
N ASP A 33 7.24 38.49 -36.73
CA ASP A 33 8.60 38.67 -36.19
C ASP A 33 8.91 38.23 -34.75
N ARG A 34 9.54 37.06 -34.65
CA ARG A 34 10.71 36.88 -33.78
C ARG A 34 11.66 35.85 -34.39
N ALA A 35 12.18 36.17 -35.56
CA ALA A 35 13.48 35.65 -35.94
C ALA A 35 14.50 36.14 -34.89
N GLN A 36 15.37 35.24 -34.45
CA GLN A 36 16.43 35.41 -33.43
C GLN A 36 16.00 35.16 -31.97
N ASP A 37 15.82 33.90 -31.60
CA ASP A 37 16.38 33.39 -30.34
C ASP A 37 16.51 31.86 -30.33
N LEU A 38 16.91 31.25 -31.45
CA LEU A 38 17.55 29.93 -31.40
C LEU A 38 18.97 30.14 -30.87
N ARG A 39 19.09 30.47 -29.58
CA ARG A 39 20.30 30.10 -28.85
C ARG A 39 20.45 28.60 -29.05
N PRO A 40 21.63 28.10 -29.47
CA PRO A 40 21.92 26.68 -29.28
C PRO A 40 21.56 26.38 -27.83
N LEU A 41 20.78 25.33 -27.56
CA LEU A 41 20.77 24.78 -26.21
C LEU A 41 22.22 24.40 -25.96
N GLU A 42 22.97 25.27 -25.28
CA GLU A 42 24.16 24.84 -24.56
C GLU A 42 23.68 23.63 -23.78
N ALA A 43 24.27 22.47 -24.08
CA ALA A 43 24.06 21.29 -23.25
C ALA A 43 24.22 21.77 -21.81
N PRO A 44 23.28 21.45 -20.89
CA PRO A 44 23.46 21.80 -19.49
C PRO A 44 24.89 21.41 -19.12
N PRO A 45 25.71 22.31 -18.56
CA PRO A 45 27.11 22.01 -18.29
C PRO A 45 27.11 20.67 -17.60
N ALA A 46 27.75 19.69 -18.25
CA ALA A 46 27.79 18.31 -17.81
C ALA A 46 28.02 18.36 -16.30
N LEU A 47 27.06 17.85 -15.50
CA LEU A 47 27.05 17.96 -14.04
C LEU A 47 28.49 17.99 -13.54
N GLU A 48 28.99 19.19 -13.25
CA GLU A 48 30.27 19.35 -12.57
C GLU A 48 30.14 18.41 -11.36
N PRO A 49 31.02 17.41 -11.20
CA PRO A 49 30.86 16.39 -10.18
C PRO A 49 30.67 17.12 -8.87
N SER A 50 29.43 17.13 -8.38
CA SER A 50 28.99 17.98 -7.29
C SER A 50 29.97 17.75 -6.15
N VAL A 51 30.69 18.80 -5.77
CA VAL A 51 31.64 18.83 -4.65
C VAL A 51 31.11 17.89 -3.58
N PRO A 52 31.85 16.85 -3.14
CA PRO A 52 31.37 15.93 -2.11
C PRO A 52 30.87 16.79 -0.95
N HIS A 53 29.54 16.92 -0.82
CA HIS A 53 28.94 17.72 0.24
C HIS A 53 29.24 16.95 1.51
N GLU A 54 30.33 17.31 2.17
CA GLU A 54 30.73 16.66 3.39
C GLU A 54 29.64 16.98 4.41
N VAL A 55 28.82 15.97 4.68
CA VAL A 55 27.62 16.11 5.49
C VAL A 55 28.01 16.74 6.83
N SER A 56 27.31 17.82 7.24
CA SER A 56 27.61 18.54 8.49
C SER A 56 27.82 17.56 9.66
N PRO A 57 28.78 17.80 10.56
CA PRO A 57 29.04 16.90 11.70
C PRO A 57 27.78 16.62 12.53
N GLU A 58 26.84 17.57 12.59
CA GLU A 58 25.55 17.40 13.25
C GLU A 58 24.66 16.39 12.54
N ILE A 59 24.62 16.41 11.21
CA ILE A 59 23.87 15.45 10.40
C ILE A 59 24.51 14.06 10.53
N LYS A 60 25.84 13.96 10.48
CA LYS A 60 26.56 12.68 10.71
C LYS A 60 26.19 12.09 12.08
N LYS A 61 26.17 12.92 13.14
CA LYS A 61 25.75 12.51 14.49
C LYS A 61 24.29 12.06 14.53
N ALA A 62 23.38 12.80 13.89
CA ALA A 62 21.97 12.45 13.82
C ALA A 62 21.74 11.12 13.07
N MET A 63 22.46 10.89 11.96
CA MET A 63 22.42 9.63 11.21
C MET A 63 22.87 8.45 12.06
N LEU A 64 23.98 8.58 12.78
CA LEU A 64 24.45 7.54 13.70
C LEU A 64 23.43 7.25 14.79
N ALA A 65 22.86 8.28 15.42
CA ALA A 65 21.81 8.11 16.43
C ALA A 65 20.57 7.39 15.88
N ALA A 66 20.13 7.74 14.67
CA ALA A 66 19.03 7.06 14.00
C ALA A 66 19.34 5.58 13.70
N ALA A 67 20.55 5.28 13.23
CA ALA A 67 20.99 3.90 13.00
C ALA A 67 20.97 3.08 14.31
N TYR A 68 21.48 3.63 15.41
CA TYR A 68 21.39 2.98 16.71
C TYR A 68 19.95 2.74 17.15
N ALA A 69 19.06 3.72 16.96
CA ALA A 69 17.65 3.56 17.28
C ALA A 69 17.01 2.41 16.49
N GLN A 70 17.27 2.31 15.18
CA GLN A 70 16.79 1.21 14.35
C GLN A 70 17.28 -0.15 14.85
N LEU A 71 18.57 -0.29 15.15
CA LEU A 71 19.13 -1.53 15.70
C LEU A 71 18.44 -1.96 16.99
N MET A 72 18.10 -1.01 17.87
CA MET A 72 17.38 -1.32 19.11
C MET A 72 15.94 -1.76 18.83
N ILE A 73 15.24 -1.10 17.91
CA ILE A 73 13.88 -1.48 17.49
C ILE A 73 13.88 -2.90 16.92
N ASP A 74 14.83 -3.22 16.02
CA ASP A 74 14.94 -4.53 15.41
C ASP A 74 15.23 -5.62 16.44
N ARG A 75 16.14 -5.34 17.38
CA ARG A 75 16.45 -6.26 18.48
C ARG A 75 15.22 -6.51 19.36
N LEU A 76 14.45 -5.48 19.69
CA LEU A 76 13.22 -5.62 20.47
C LEU A 76 12.17 -6.44 19.69
N ALA A 77 12.02 -6.19 18.39
CA ALA A 77 11.10 -6.95 17.54
C ALA A 77 11.48 -8.43 17.46
N ALA A 78 12.78 -8.75 17.38
CA ALA A 78 13.28 -10.13 17.42
C ALA A 78 12.93 -10.83 18.74
N LEU A 79 13.18 -10.17 19.88
CA LEU A 79 12.85 -10.71 21.21
C LEU A 79 11.34 -10.95 21.37
N GLN A 80 10.51 -10.02 20.90
CA GLN A 80 9.05 -10.21 20.90
C GLN A 80 8.65 -11.43 20.06
N ASN A 81 9.27 -11.62 18.88
CA ASN A 81 8.98 -12.75 18.01
C ASN A 81 9.42 -14.09 18.64
N GLU A 82 10.58 -14.13 19.28
CA GLU A 82 11.09 -15.30 20.01
C GLU A 82 10.13 -15.70 21.14
N GLU A 83 9.70 -14.73 21.96
CA GLU A 83 8.77 -15.00 23.05
C GLU A 83 7.41 -15.49 22.53
N VAL A 84 6.85 -14.88 21.48
CA VAL A 84 5.59 -15.37 20.87
C VAL A 84 5.76 -16.80 20.34
N THR A 85 6.88 -17.09 19.69
CA THR A 85 7.20 -18.42 19.14
C THR A 85 7.32 -19.45 20.26
N LYS A 86 7.89 -19.09 21.40
CA LYS A 86 7.99 -19.97 22.58
C LYS A 86 6.63 -20.35 23.16
N TYR A 87 5.66 -19.44 23.21
CA TYR A 87 4.31 -19.74 23.76
C TYR A 87 3.36 -20.38 22.75
N THR A 88 3.48 -20.05 21.46
CA THR A 88 2.49 -20.43 20.44
C THR A 88 3.02 -21.39 19.37
N GLY A 89 4.34 -21.59 19.29
CA GLY A 89 4.99 -22.40 18.26
C GLY A 89 5.06 -21.75 16.88
N ILE A 90 4.59 -20.49 16.74
CA ILE A 90 4.56 -19.75 15.47
C ILE A 90 5.09 -18.32 15.64
N SER A 91 5.52 -17.69 14.54
CA SER A 91 6.02 -16.32 14.56
C SER A 91 4.91 -15.29 14.89
N ARG A 92 5.31 -14.13 15.39
CA ARG A 92 4.40 -13.01 15.70
C ARG A 92 3.57 -12.58 14.49
N VAL A 93 4.18 -12.55 13.31
CA VAL A 93 3.53 -12.18 12.05
C VAL A 93 2.48 -13.22 11.65
N GLU A 94 2.84 -14.50 11.70
CA GLU A 94 1.93 -15.61 11.39
C GLU A 94 0.75 -15.66 12.38
N LEU A 95 1.00 -15.41 13.66
CA LEU A 95 -0.05 -15.32 14.66
C LEU A 95 -1.05 -14.19 14.33
N GLY A 96 -0.54 -13.02 13.94
CA GLY A 96 -1.35 -11.91 13.46
C GLY A 96 -2.23 -12.32 12.29
N LEU A 97 -1.64 -12.89 11.23
CA LEU A 97 -2.36 -13.37 10.05
C LEU A 97 -3.49 -14.34 10.42
N ARG A 98 -3.22 -15.32 11.28
CA ARG A 98 -4.25 -16.28 11.73
C ARG A 98 -5.40 -15.61 12.47
N VAL A 99 -5.08 -14.65 13.35
CA VAL A 99 -6.06 -13.89 14.15
C VAL A 99 -6.93 -12.99 13.27
N TRP A 100 -6.43 -12.54 12.12
CA TRP A 100 -7.20 -11.77 11.14
C TRP A 100 -8.03 -12.64 10.18
N ASN A 101 -7.61 -13.88 9.93
CA ASN A 101 -8.30 -14.81 9.04
C ASN A 101 -9.42 -15.61 9.74
N ALA A 102 -9.31 -15.88 11.03
CA ALA A 102 -10.26 -16.71 11.77
C ALA A 102 -10.52 -16.16 13.18
N PRO A 103 -11.69 -16.45 13.79
CA PRO A 103 -11.98 -16.02 15.15
C PRO A 103 -10.97 -16.63 16.14
N MET A 104 -10.56 -15.85 17.14
CA MET A 104 -9.54 -16.28 18.13
C MET A 104 -9.87 -17.59 18.85
N ALA A 105 -11.16 -17.94 18.99
CA ALA A 105 -11.56 -19.21 19.58
C ALA A 105 -11.12 -20.41 18.73
N GLU A 106 -11.14 -20.27 17.41
CA GLU A 106 -10.70 -21.30 16.48
C GLU A 106 -9.18 -21.36 16.38
N VAL A 107 -8.52 -20.19 16.30
CA VAL A 107 -7.05 -20.10 16.31
C VAL A 107 -6.48 -20.74 17.58
N ALA A 108 -7.08 -20.45 18.74
CA ALA A 108 -6.67 -21.01 20.02
C ALA A 108 -6.82 -22.54 20.06
N LYS A 109 -7.92 -23.09 19.52
CA LYS A 109 -8.13 -24.55 19.39
C LYS A 109 -7.05 -25.21 18.53
N ARG A 110 -6.71 -24.60 17.38
CA ARG A 110 -5.67 -25.11 16.47
C ARG A 110 -4.28 -25.11 17.10
N LEU A 111 -3.99 -24.13 17.96
CA LEU A 111 -2.73 -24.01 18.70
C LEU A 111 -2.72 -24.79 20.02
N GLY A 112 -3.83 -25.42 20.43
CA GLY A 112 -3.93 -26.13 21.71
C GLY A 112 -3.92 -25.23 22.95
N ILE A 113 -4.09 -23.91 22.79
CA ILE A 113 -4.09 -22.93 23.89
C ILE A 113 -5.50 -22.47 24.23
N LYS A 114 -5.73 -22.02 25.47
CA LYS A 114 -7.02 -21.44 25.86
C LYS A 114 -7.17 -20.05 25.26
N LYS A 115 -8.39 -19.69 24.81
CA LYS A 115 -8.70 -18.39 24.21
C LYS A 115 -8.22 -17.18 25.03
N HIS A 116 -8.40 -17.19 26.35
CA HIS A 116 -7.97 -16.08 27.21
C HIS A 116 -6.44 -15.97 27.32
N VAL A 117 -5.72 -17.09 27.20
CA VAL A 117 -4.25 -17.11 27.14
C VAL A 117 -3.80 -16.49 25.83
N LEU A 118 -4.41 -16.88 24.70
CA LEU A 118 -4.12 -16.28 23.41
C LEU A 118 -4.36 -14.76 23.40
N MET A 119 -5.48 -14.31 23.98
CA MET A 119 -5.79 -12.88 24.09
C MET A 119 -4.75 -12.14 24.95
N ARG A 120 -4.22 -12.76 26.01
CA ARG A 120 -3.15 -12.20 26.85
C ARG A 120 -1.85 -12.10 26.07
N ILE A 121 -1.47 -13.12 25.31
CA ILE A 121 -0.30 -13.11 24.41
C ILE A 121 -0.43 -11.96 23.40
N CYS A 122 -1.57 -11.85 22.71
CA CYS A 122 -1.80 -10.77 21.74
C CYS A 122 -1.68 -9.37 22.38
N LYS A 123 -2.15 -9.20 23.62
CA LYS A 123 -2.04 -7.93 24.34
C LYS A 123 -0.61 -7.63 24.79
N LEU A 124 0.14 -8.62 25.27
CA LEU A 124 1.50 -8.45 25.78
C LEU A 124 2.52 -8.18 24.67
N PHE A 125 2.37 -8.84 23.52
CA PHE A 125 3.29 -8.72 22.38
C PHE A 125 2.74 -7.81 21.27
N GLU A 126 1.76 -6.98 21.62
CA GLU A 126 1.17 -5.96 20.74
C GLU A 126 0.80 -6.50 19.35
N VAL A 127 0.22 -7.71 19.31
CA VAL A 127 -0.22 -8.32 18.05
C VAL A 127 -1.54 -7.67 17.64
N PRO A 128 -1.64 -7.12 16.42
CA PRO A 128 -2.84 -6.46 15.97
C PRO A 128 -4.01 -7.45 15.97
N THR A 129 -5.06 -7.11 16.72
CA THR A 129 -6.24 -7.97 16.92
C THR A 129 -7.46 -7.30 16.29
N PRO A 130 -8.33 -8.04 15.57
CA PRO A 130 -9.51 -7.45 14.97
C PRO A 130 -10.47 -6.90 16.03
N PRO A 131 -11.20 -5.82 15.72
CA PRO A 131 -12.16 -5.23 16.65
C PRO A 131 -13.32 -6.19 16.97
N LYS A 132 -13.98 -5.97 18.10
CA LYS A 132 -15.17 -6.74 18.49
C LYS A 132 -16.23 -6.64 17.39
N GLY A 133 -16.80 -7.77 16.98
CA GLY A 133 -17.81 -7.82 15.92
C GLY A 133 -17.26 -7.91 14.49
N TYR A 134 -15.93 -7.86 14.29
CA TYR A 134 -15.32 -8.00 12.96
C TYR A 134 -15.80 -9.26 12.23
N PHE A 135 -15.85 -10.40 12.93
CA PHE A 135 -16.30 -11.69 12.40
C PHE A 135 -17.81 -11.91 12.45
N ASN A 136 -18.59 -11.04 13.10
CA ASN A 136 -20.04 -11.22 13.26
C ASN A 136 -20.84 -10.67 12.06
N THR A 137 -20.21 -9.86 11.20
CA THR A 137 -20.86 -9.24 10.05
C THR A 137 -20.25 -9.78 8.76
N SER A 138 -21.09 -10.27 7.84
CA SER A 138 -20.63 -10.64 6.50
C SER A 138 -20.08 -9.40 5.78
N PHE A 139 -18.94 -9.55 5.10
CA PHE A 139 -18.35 -8.48 4.30
C PHE A 139 -19.30 -7.94 3.23
N ALA A 140 -20.20 -8.79 2.72
CA ALA A 140 -21.21 -8.41 1.73
C ALA A 140 -22.23 -7.37 2.25
N ASN A 141 -22.44 -7.30 3.57
CA ASN A 141 -23.43 -6.39 4.17
C ASN A 141 -22.79 -5.16 4.84
N ARG A 142 -21.48 -4.91 4.62
CA ARG A 142 -20.82 -3.71 5.14
C ARG A 142 -20.99 -2.57 4.13
N PRO A 143 -21.71 -1.47 4.45
CA PRO A 143 -21.72 -0.31 3.59
C PRO A 143 -20.32 0.31 3.57
N ILE A 144 -19.65 0.29 2.42
CA ILE A 144 -18.35 0.96 2.25
C ILE A 144 -18.61 2.46 2.22
N ARG A 145 -18.40 3.13 3.36
CA ARG A 145 -18.39 4.59 3.42
C ARG A 145 -17.05 5.08 2.89
N TRP A 146 -17.03 5.48 1.62
CA TRP A 146 -15.92 6.24 1.06
C TRP A 146 -15.93 7.64 1.68
N THR A 147 -15.18 7.83 2.76
CA THR A 147 -14.89 9.18 3.25
C THR A 147 -13.86 9.80 2.32
N ARG A 148 -14.29 10.73 1.46
CA ARG A 148 -13.37 11.61 0.73
C ARG A 148 -12.58 12.38 1.78
N VAL A 149 -11.31 12.01 1.99
CA VAL A 149 -10.39 12.80 2.81
C VAL A 149 -10.11 14.07 2.03
N VAL A 150 -10.77 15.15 2.40
CA VAL A 150 -10.44 16.47 1.90
C VAL A 150 -9.17 16.89 2.62
N VAL A 151 -8.02 16.73 1.98
CA VAL A 151 -6.78 17.36 2.42
C VAL A 151 -6.90 18.84 2.08
N GLY A 152 -7.17 19.65 3.10
CA GLY A 152 -7.18 21.12 2.96
C GLY A 152 -5.78 21.61 2.64
N GLY A 153 -5.70 22.52 1.65
CA GLY A 153 -4.47 23.18 1.20
C GLY A 153 -4.11 24.42 2.01
#